data_AF-A0A6M0LKJ6-F1
#
_entry.id   AF-A0A6M0LKJ6-F1
#
_cell.length_a   1.000
_cell.length_b   1.000
_cell.length_c   1.000
_cell.angle_alpha   90.00
_cell.angle_beta   90.00
_cell.angle_gamma   90.00
#
_symmetry.space_group_name_H-M   'P 1'
#
loop_
_entity.id
_entity.type
_entity.pdbx_description
1 polymer ?
#
loop_
_entity_poly.entity_id
_entity_poly.type
_entity_poly.pdbx_seq_one_letter_code
_entity_poly.pdbx_strand_id
1 'polypeptide(L)'
;GTMWRGMEEIVKNRDPRDAWMIVQRICGVCTTTHALSSVRAAESALNIDVPVNAHYIRNIILAAHTTHDHIVHFYQLSALDWVDITSALQADPTKASEMLKGVSTWHLNSPEEFTKVQNKIKDLVASGQLGIFANGY
;
A
#
# COMPACT_ATOMS: atom_id res chain seq x y z
N GLY A 1 -18.03 11.18 1.46
CA GLY A 1 -17.75 10.87 0.04
C GLY A 1 -18.02 12.10 -0.79
N THR A 2 -17.01 12.59 -1.51
CA THR A 2 -17.05 13.85 -2.27
C THR A 2 -16.77 13.65 -3.77
N MET A 3 -16.82 12.41 -4.26
CA MET A 3 -16.57 12.07 -5.67
C MET A 3 -17.50 10.93 -6.16
N TRP A 4 -17.79 10.89 -7.46
CA TRP A 4 -18.55 9.84 -8.14
C TRP A 4 -18.07 9.65 -9.58
N ARG A 5 -18.13 8.41 -10.10
CA ARG A 5 -17.76 8.07 -11.49
C ARG A 5 -18.78 7.18 -12.22
N GLY A 6 -19.74 6.57 -11.51
CA GLY A 6 -20.81 5.78 -12.14
C GLY A 6 -20.38 4.47 -12.79
N MET A 7 -19.44 3.72 -12.20
CA MET A 7 -18.95 2.45 -12.78
C MET A 7 -20.07 1.41 -12.97
N GLU A 8 -21.09 1.43 -12.10
CA GLU A 8 -22.30 0.59 -12.20
C GLU A 8 -23.13 0.90 -13.44
N GLU A 9 -23.18 2.17 -13.87
CA GLU A 9 -23.86 2.57 -15.10
C GLU A 9 -23.02 2.21 -16.34
N ILE A 10 -21.70 2.42 -16.27
CA ILE A 10 -20.76 2.18 -17.38
C ILE A 10 -20.72 0.69 -17.77
N VAL A 11 -20.85 -0.22 -16.80
CA VAL A 11 -20.77 -1.67 -17.02
C VAL A 11 -22.08 -2.26 -17.59
N LYS A 12 -23.19 -1.51 -17.59
CA LYS A 12 -24.45 -1.97 -18.19
C LYS A 12 -24.25 -2.28 -19.67
N ASN A 13 -24.86 -3.37 -20.14
CA ASN A 13 -24.82 -3.85 -21.52
C ASN A 13 -23.39 -4.09 -22.07
N ARG A 14 -22.41 -4.29 -21.18
CA ARG A 14 -21.07 -4.75 -21.56
C ARG A 14 -21.02 -6.27 -21.55
N ASP A 15 -20.13 -6.82 -22.37
CA ASP A 15 -19.86 -8.25 -22.32
C ASP A 15 -19.34 -8.63 -20.92
N PRO A 16 -19.90 -9.65 -20.24
CA PRO A 16 -19.41 -10.07 -18.93
C PRO A 16 -17.92 -10.41 -18.90
N ARG A 17 -17.33 -10.79 -20.05
CA ARG A 17 -15.89 -11.05 -20.21
C ARG A 17 -15.03 -9.78 -20.16
N ASP A 18 -15.62 -8.61 -20.44
CA ASP A 18 -14.95 -7.30 -20.40
C ASP A 18 -15.15 -6.58 -19.06
N ALA A 19 -16.18 -6.97 -18.30
CA ALA A 19 -16.59 -6.29 -17.07
C ALA A 19 -15.44 -6.12 -16.08
N TRP A 20 -14.61 -7.15 -15.90
CA TRP A 20 -13.49 -7.10 -14.96
C TRP A 20 -12.48 -6.01 -15.29
N MET A 21 -12.21 -5.75 -16.58
CA MET A 21 -11.29 -4.69 -17.00
C MET A 21 -11.85 -3.31 -16.68
N ILE A 22 -13.16 -3.13 -16.82
CA ILE A 22 -13.84 -1.86 -16.52
C ILE A 22 -13.82 -1.61 -15.01
N VAL A 23 -14.34 -2.56 -14.22
CA VAL A 23 -14.51 -2.37 -12.78
C VAL A 23 -13.20 -2.40 -12.01
N GLN A 24 -12.12 -2.98 -12.57
CA GLN A 24 -10.79 -2.86 -12.00
C GLN A 24 -10.38 -1.39 -11.77
N ARG A 25 -10.88 -0.47 -12.60
CA ARG A 25 -10.54 0.95 -12.49
C ARG A 25 -11.37 1.65 -11.42
N ILE A 26 -12.22 0.96 -10.64
CA ILE A 26 -12.87 1.53 -9.46
C ILE A 26 -11.83 2.04 -8.47
N CYS A 27 -10.70 1.35 -8.27
CA CYS A 27 -9.68 1.84 -7.34
C CYS A 27 -8.30 1.45 -7.83
N GLY A 28 -7.36 2.40 -7.85
CA GLY A 28 -5.96 2.12 -8.18
C GLY A 28 -5.13 1.61 -7.00
N VAL A 29 -5.62 1.78 -5.76
CA VAL A 29 -4.96 1.28 -4.54
C VAL A 29 -5.29 -0.19 -4.37
N CYS A 30 -6.57 -0.54 -4.20
CA CYS A 30 -7.01 -1.93 -4.15
C CYS A 30 -7.21 -2.54 -5.56
N THR A 31 -6.24 -2.30 -6.45
CA THR A 31 -6.30 -2.49 -7.91
C THR A 31 -6.79 -3.85 -8.39
N THR A 32 -6.62 -4.94 -7.65
CA THR A 32 -6.94 -6.28 -8.17
C THR A 32 -8.26 -6.85 -7.65
N THR A 33 -8.75 -6.37 -6.51
CA THR A 33 -9.89 -6.99 -5.82
C THR A 33 -11.19 -6.86 -6.63
N HIS A 34 -11.38 -5.73 -7.32
CA HIS A 34 -12.55 -5.50 -8.17
C HIS A 34 -12.58 -6.41 -9.39
N ALA A 35 -11.43 -6.61 -10.05
CA ALA A 35 -11.31 -7.55 -11.17
C ALA A 35 -11.61 -8.99 -10.73
N LEU A 36 -11.00 -9.45 -9.63
CA LEU A 36 -11.21 -10.79 -9.08
C LEU A 36 -12.67 -11.02 -8.69
N SER A 37 -13.32 -10.02 -8.10
CA SER A 37 -14.74 -10.08 -7.75
C SER A 37 -15.61 -10.15 -9.00
N SER A 38 -15.27 -9.38 -10.05
CA SER A 38 -16.00 -9.39 -11.31
C SER A 38 -15.92 -10.73 -12.05
N VAL A 39 -14.74 -11.34 -12.15
CA VAL A 39 -14.60 -12.64 -12.83
C VAL A 39 -15.34 -13.74 -12.06
N ARG A 40 -15.27 -13.74 -10.73
CA ARG A 40 -16.03 -14.66 -9.88
C ARG A 40 -17.54 -14.49 -10.04
N ALA A 41 -18.02 -13.24 -10.14
CA ALA A 41 -19.43 -12.96 -10.37
C ALA A 41 -19.90 -13.48 -11.74
N ALA A 42 -19.11 -13.25 -12.81
CA ALA A 42 -19.42 -13.74 -14.14
C ALA A 42 -19.40 -15.29 -14.20
N GLU A 43 -18.39 -15.92 -13.61
CA GLU A 43 -18.28 -17.38 -13.51
C GLU A 43 -19.46 -17.99 -12.75
N SER A 44 -19.84 -17.39 -11.61
CA SER A 44 -20.99 -17.82 -10.84
C SER A 44 -22.31 -17.69 -11.63
N ALA A 45 -22.49 -16.60 -12.38
CA ALA A 45 -23.70 -16.40 -13.18
C ALA A 45 -23.82 -17.39 -14.35
N LEU A 46 -22.69 -17.87 -14.87
CA LEU A 46 -22.60 -18.78 -16.00
C LEU A 46 -22.37 -20.24 -15.59
N ASN A 47 -22.31 -20.54 -14.29
CA ASN A 47 -21.96 -21.86 -13.73
C ASN A 47 -20.64 -22.42 -14.31
N ILE A 48 -19.60 -21.59 -14.36
CA ILE A 48 -18.27 -21.97 -14.84
C ILE A 48 -17.39 -22.39 -13.66
N ASP A 49 -16.95 -23.66 -13.68
CA ASP A 49 -15.92 -24.16 -12.78
C ASP A 49 -14.53 -23.96 -13.39
N VAL A 50 -13.70 -23.15 -12.74
CA VAL A 50 -12.31 -22.94 -13.18
C VAL A 50 -11.38 -23.99 -12.58
N PRO A 51 -10.29 -24.37 -13.28
CA PRO A 51 -9.33 -25.33 -12.75
C PRO A 51 -8.71 -24.86 -11.43
N VAL A 52 -8.37 -25.80 -10.55
CA VAL A 52 -7.77 -25.50 -9.23
C VAL A 52 -6.52 -24.60 -9.32
N ASN A 53 -5.71 -24.76 -10.36
CA ASN A 53 -4.54 -23.92 -10.58
C ASN A 53 -4.91 -22.45 -10.85
N ALA A 54 -6.05 -22.17 -11.47
CA ALA A 54 -6.55 -20.81 -11.64
C ALA A 54 -6.95 -20.20 -10.28
N HIS A 55 -7.57 -20.99 -9.39
CA HIS A 55 -7.84 -20.55 -8.02
C HIS A 55 -6.55 -20.21 -7.26
N TYR A 56 -5.53 -21.06 -7.35
CA TYR A 56 -4.24 -20.81 -6.69
C TYR A 56 -3.56 -19.55 -7.20
N ILE A 57 -3.50 -19.35 -8.51
CA ILE A 57 -2.92 -18.12 -9.09
C ILE A 57 -3.70 -16.89 -8.61
N ARG A 58 -5.04 -16.93 -8.62
CA ARG A 58 -5.89 -15.82 -8.14
C ARG A 58 -5.67 -15.52 -6.66
N ASN A 59 -5.51 -16.54 -5.83
CA ASN A 59 -5.24 -16.39 -4.41
C ASN A 59 -3.85 -15.82 -4.14
N ILE A 60 -2.82 -16.24 -4.90
CA ILE A 60 -1.47 -15.67 -4.83
C ILE A 60 -1.49 -14.20 -5.21
N ILE A 61 -2.18 -13.84 -6.30
CA ILE A 61 -2.34 -12.45 -6.73
C ILE A 61 -3.00 -11.61 -5.63
N LEU A 62 -4.07 -12.11 -5.02
CA LEU A 62 -4.76 -11.40 -3.94
C LEU A 62 -3.88 -11.27 -2.69
N ALA A 63 -3.16 -12.32 -2.29
CA ALA A 63 -2.26 -12.28 -1.13
C ALA A 63 -1.10 -11.30 -1.32
N ALA A 64 -0.48 -11.29 -2.51
CA ALA A 64 0.56 -10.32 -2.86
C ALA A 64 0.01 -8.90 -2.83
N HIS A 65 -1.20 -8.70 -3.36
CA HIS A 65 -1.86 -7.41 -3.37
C HIS A 65 -2.18 -6.90 -1.95
N THR A 66 -2.77 -7.74 -1.09
CA THR A 66 -3.05 -7.40 0.32
C THR A 66 -1.78 -7.03 1.07
N THR A 67 -0.69 -7.76 0.84
CA THR A 67 0.61 -7.48 1.48
C THR A 67 1.13 -6.10 1.07
N HIS A 68 1.09 -5.80 -0.23
CA HIS A 68 1.48 -4.49 -0.75
C HIS A 68 0.61 -3.36 -0.18
N ASP A 69 -0.72 -3.51 -0.27
CA ASP A 69 -1.68 -2.49 0.17
C ASP A 69 -1.48 -2.15 1.66
N HIS A 70 -1.38 -3.17 2.52
CA HIS A 70 -1.21 -2.95 3.95
C HIS A 70 0.13 -2.31 4.32
N ILE A 71 1.23 -2.68 3.66
CA ILE A 71 2.54 -2.05 3.92
C ILE A 71 2.50 -0.57 3.51
N VAL A 72 1.94 -0.27 2.34
CA VAL A 72 1.82 1.11 1.86
C VAL A 72 0.89 1.93 2.74
N HIS A 73 -0.26 1.37 3.12
CA HIS A 73 -1.18 2.03 4.04
C HIS A 73 -0.50 2.35 5.37
N PHE A 74 0.18 1.38 5.97
CA PHE A 74 0.85 1.58 7.26
C PHE A 74 1.89 2.69 7.18
N TYR A 75 2.84 2.64 6.23
CA TYR A 75 3.97 3.58 6.22
C TYR A 75 3.70 4.90 5.49
N GLN A 76 3.00 4.87 4.34
CA GLN A 76 2.83 6.06 3.50
C GLN A 76 1.54 6.82 3.76
N LEU A 77 0.51 6.18 4.34
CA LEU A 77 -0.76 6.85 4.62
C LEU A 77 -0.94 7.16 6.11
N SER A 78 -0.70 6.19 6.99
CA SER A 78 -1.04 6.33 8.42
C SER A 78 0.13 6.64 9.34
N ALA A 79 1.37 6.26 9.01
CA ALA A 79 2.48 6.37 9.97
C ALA A 79 2.75 7.82 10.42
N LEU A 80 2.54 8.81 9.54
CA LEU A 80 2.77 10.22 9.87
C LEU A 80 1.75 10.81 10.85
N ASP A 81 0.65 10.09 11.13
CA ASP A 81 -0.25 10.44 12.23
C ASP A 81 0.37 10.09 13.61
N TRP A 82 1.39 9.23 13.63
CA TRP A 82 2.02 8.69 14.84
C TRP A 82 3.51 9.06 14.97
N VAL A 83 4.15 9.44 13.86
CA VAL A 83 5.59 9.64 13.75
C VAL A 83 5.87 11.06 13.27
N ASP A 84 6.36 11.91 14.18
CA ASP A 84 6.94 13.21 13.83
C ASP A 84 8.34 13.00 13.24
N ILE A 85 8.47 13.25 11.94
CA ILE A 85 9.74 13.08 11.22
C ILE A 85 10.82 14.07 11.65
N THR A 86 10.46 15.25 12.17
CA THR A 86 11.43 16.27 12.60
C THR A 86 11.98 15.95 13.99
N SER A 87 11.18 15.32 14.85
CA SER A 87 11.64 14.81 16.16
C SER A 87 12.79 13.81 16.01
N ALA A 88 12.86 13.08 14.88
CA ALA A 88 13.94 12.14 14.60
C ALA A 88 15.34 12.78 14.55
N LEU A 89 15.43 14.10 14.32
CA LEU A 89 16.71 14.84 14.38
C LEU A 89 17.30 14.92 15.79
N GLN A 90 16.48 14.69 16.82
CA GLN A 90 16.90 14.69 18.22
C GLN A 90 17.25 13.28 18.72
N ALA A 91 17.02 12.25 17.91
CA ALA A 91 17.25 10.86 18.29
C ALA A 91 18.76 10.53 18.37
N ASP A 92 19.13 9.63 19.28
CA ASP A 92 20.46 9.02 19.35
C ASP A 92 20.47 7.72 18.50
N PRO A 93 21.24 7.65 17.40
CA PRO A 93 21.27 6.48 16.52
C PRO A 93 21.68 5.18 17.22
N THR A 94 22.56 5.25 18.23
CA THR A 94 22.98 4.07 19.00
C THR A 94 21.82 3.54 19.82
N LYS A 95 21.12 4.42 20.55
CA LYS A 95 19.95 4.02 21.36
C LYS A 95 18.82 3.49 20.48
N ALA A 96 18.57 4.10 19.32
CA ALA A 96 17.57 3.63 18.37
C ALA A 96 17.87 2.20 17.88
N SER A 97 19.14 1.89 17.58
CA SER A 97 19.58 0.52 17.26
C SER A 97 19.41 -0.44 18.43
N GLU A 98 19.74 -0.01 19.65
CA GLU A 98 19.58 -0.83 20.84
C GLU A 98 18.12 -1.17 21.15
N MET A 99 17.18 -0.25 20.90
CA MET A 99 15.74 -0.50 21.09
C MET A 99 15.20 -1.63 20.22
N LEU A 100 15.87 -1.97 19.13
CA LEU A 100 15.44 -3.04 18.22
C LEU A 100 16.02 -4.41 18.60
N LYS A 101 16.95 -4.47 19.56
CA LYS A 101 17.49 -5.74 20.06
C LYS A 101 16.37 -6.56 20.68
N GLY A 102 16.18 -7.78 20.17
CA GLY A 102 15.11 -8.67 20.62
C GLY A 102 13.72 -8.36 20.05
N VAL A 103 13.57 -7.27 19.27
CA VAL A 103 12.31 -6.93 18.58
C VAL A 103 12.28 -7.48 17.16
N SER A 104 13.40 -7.37 16.42
CA SER A 104 13.48 -7.82 15.02
C SER A 104 14.89 -8.24 14.64
N THR A 105 15.00 -9.20 13.71
CA THR A 105 16.25 -9.63 13.06
C THR A 105 16.52 -8.90 11.75
N TRP A 106 15.75 -7.86 11.42
CA TRP A 106 15.94 -7.05 10.22
C TRP A 106 17.33 -6.40 10.17
N HIS A 107 18.02 -6.52 9.05
CA HIS A 107 19.46 -6.22 8.97
C HIS A 107 19.82 -4.73 8.78
N LEU A 108 18.86 -3.87 8.42
CA LEU A 108 19.10 -2.41 8.27
C LEU A 108 18.71 -1.66 9.54
N ASN A 109 19.28 -2.06 10.68
CA ASN A 109 18.95 -1.51 12.00
C ASN A 109 20.20 -1.13 12.83
N SER A 110 21.33 -0.86 12.19
CA SER A 110 22.57 -0.46 12.87
C SER A 110 22.60 1.05 13.18
N PRO A 111 23.45 1.49 14.14
CA PRO A 111 23.63 2.92 14.41
C PRO A 111 24.09 3.70 13.17
N GLU A 112 24.88 3.09 12.30
CA GLU A 112 25.35 3.70 11.05
C GLU A 112 24.19 3.93 10.07
N GLU A 113 23.29 2.95 9.92
CA GLU A 113 22.10 3.09 9.07
C GLU A 113 21.17 4.20 9.60
N PHE A 114 20.93 4.24 10.91
CA PHE A 114 20.13 5.31 11.50
C PHE A 114 20.78 6.69 11.35
N THR A 115 22.10 6.79 11.46
CA THR A 115 22.82 8.04 11.22
C THR A 115 22.66 8.51 9.77
N LYS A 116 22.71 7.59 8.79
CA LYS A 116 22.48 7.93 7.37
C LYS A 116 21.07 8.48 7.16
N VAL A 117 20.05 7.82 7.73
CA VAL A 117 18.66 8.28 7.63
C VAL A 117 18.49 9.65 8.30
N GLN A 118 19.03 9.84 9.50
CA GLN A 118 18.96 11.11 10.23
C GLN A 118 19.64 12.24 9.46
N ASN A 119 20.80 12.01 8.85
CA ASN A 119 21.47 13.00 8.01
C ASN A 119 20.62 13.37 6.79
N LYS A 120 19.96 12.40 6.15
CA LYS A 120 19.05 12.67 5.02
C LYS A 120 17.85 13.54 5.43
N ILE A 121 17.29 13.30 6.62
CA ILE A 121 16.22 14.14 7.18
C ILE A 121 16.77 15.54 7.50
N LYS A 122 17.99 15.61 8.05
CA LYS A 122 18.64 16.88 8.40
C LYS A 122 18.85 17.75 7.16
N ASP A 123 19.35 17.18 6.08
CA ASP A 123 19.56 17.89 4.81
C ASP A 123 18.23 18.36 4.21
N LEU A 124 17.18 17.53 4.28
CA LEU A 124 15.82 17.90 3.85
C LEU A 124 15.30 19.10 4.65
N VAL A 125 15.43 19.09 5.97
CA VAL A 125 14.98 20.19 6.83
C VAL A 125 15.81 21.46 6.58
N ALA A 126 17.14 21.32 6.48
CA ALA A 126 18.05 22.43 6.22
C ALA A 126 17.79 23.10 4.86
N SER A 127 17.28 22.35 3.88
CA SER A 127 16.91 22.92 2.57
C SER A 127 15.74 23.90 2.62
N GLY A 128 14.90 23.87 3.67
CA GLY A 128 13.64 24.59 3.75
C GLY A 128 12.54 24.07 2.81
N GLN A 129 12.80 23.02 2.02
CA GLN A 129 11.89 22.43 1.05
C GLN A 129 11.34 21.09 1.55
N LEU A 130 10.46 21.14 2.57
CA LEU A 130 9.96 19.94 3.28
C LEU A 130 9.01 19.05 2.46
N GLY A 131 8.53 19.49 1.30
CA GLY A 131 7.70 18.68 0.41
C GLY A 131 6.43 18.18 1.11
N ILE A 132 6.22 16.85 1.11
CA ILE A 132 5.06 16.20 1.73
C ILE A 132 4.98 16.38 3.25
N PHE A 133 6.05 16.85 3.90
CA PHE A 133 6.09 17.10 5.34
C PHE A 133 5.87 18.57 5.69
N ALA A 134 5.71 19.45 4.70
CA ALA A 134 5.45 20.86 4.94
C ALA A 134 4.07 21.06 5.58
N ASN A 135 3.97 21.96 6.56
CA ASN A 135 2.73 22.29 7.27
C ASN A 135 2.01 21.06 7.91
N GLY A 136 2.80 20.10 8.39
CA GLY A 136 2.30 19.00 9.25
C GLY A 136 1.83 19.51 10.62
N TYR A 137 1.24 18.59 11.39
CA TYR A 137 0.87 18.80 12.80
C TYR A 137 2.11 18.95 13.70
#